data_AF-A0A645AT46-F1
#
_entry.id   AF-A0A645AT46-F1
#
_cell.length_a   1.000
_cell.length_b   1.000
_cell.length_c   1.000
_cell.angle_alpha   90.00
_cell.angle_beta   90.00
_cell.angle_gamma   90.00
#
_symmetry.space_group_name_H-M   'P 1'
#
loop_
_entity.id
_entity.type
_entity.pdbx_description
1 polymer ?
#
loop_
_entity_poly.entity_id
_entity_poly.type
_entity_poly.pdbx_seq_one_letter_code
_entity_poly.pdbx_strand_id
1 'polypeptide(L)'
;MKLYSNAVDVLPSELLAEVQKHWHGGYLWVPQRDRIRRREFLFKAIQSGLSAEDVAALAGISRSQVYRMAHTLGSGNPYSWKEKKSRVCKATEVLRRC
;
A
#
# COMPACT_ATOMS: atom_id res chain seq x y z
N MET A 1 16.48 2.51 -26.44
CA MET A 1 15.33 3.11 -25.74
C MET A 1 15.85 4.00 -24.61
N LYS A 2 15.45 5.27 -24.54
CA LYS A 2 15.69 6.10 -23.34
C LYS A 2 14.63 5.74 -22.30
N LEU A 3 15.07 5.26 -21.13
CA LEU A 3 14.18 4.89 -20.01
C LEU A 3 13.75 6.10 -19.16
N TYR A 4 14.38 7.26 -19.39
CA TYR A 4 14.15 8.50 -18.65
C TYR A 4 14.17 9.68 -19.62
N SER A 5 13.36 10.69 -19.30
CA SER A 5 13.30 11.98 -20.00
C SER A 5 13.69 13.07 -19.01
N ASN A 6 14.37 14.13 -19.49
CA ASN A 6 14.66 15.26 -18.60
C ASN A 6 13.36 15.97 -18.22
N ALA A 7 13.30 16.49 -17.00
CA ALA A 7 12.12 17.19 -16.51
C ALA A 7 11.80 18.44 -17.37
N VAL A 8 12.81 19.13 -17.89
CA VAL A 8 12.64 20.28 -18.80
C VAL A 8 11.96 19.92 -20.12
N ASP A 9 12.07 18.66 -20.55
CA ASP A 9 11.49 18.19 -21.81
C ASP A 9 10.02 17.74 -21.65
N VAL A 10 9.53 17.60 -20.41
CA VAL A 10 8.24 16.95 -20.10
C VAL A 10 7.32 17.82 -19.27
N LEU A 11 7.86 18.57 -18.30
CA LEU A 11 7.06 19.38 -17.38
C LEU A 11 6.90 20.82 -17.91
N PRO A 12 5.73 21.44 -17.70
CA PRO A 12 5.57 22.88 -17.86
C PRO A 12 6.58 23.65 -16.99
N SER A 13 7.06 24.79 -17.48
CA SER A 13 8.08 25.60 -16.81
C SER A 13 7.70 26.01 -15.38
N GLU A 14 6.44 26.36 -15.15
CA GLU A 14 5.93 26.70 -13.82
C GLU A 14 6.03 25.54 -12.84
N LEU A 15 5.63 24.34 -13.29
CA LEU A 15 5.71 23.13 -12.46
C LEU A 15 7.16 22.72 -12.20
N LEU A 16 8.05 22.88 -13.19
CA LEU A 16 9.47 22.62 -13.03
C LEU A 16 10.08 23.54 -11.96
N ALA A 17 9.73 24.82 -11.98
CA ALA A 17 10.21 25.79 -10.99
C ALA A 17 9.75 25.41 -9.57
N GLU A 18 8.49 25.01 -9.38
CA GLU A 18 8.00 24.54 -8.08
C GLU A 18 8.71 23.26 -7.62
N VAL A 19 8.91 22.29 -8.51
CA VAL A 19 9.64 21.05 -8.18
C VAL A 19 11.06 21.37 -7.71
N GLN A 20 11.75 22.29 -8.38
CA GLN A 20 13.13 22.68 -8.04
C GLN A 20 13.27 23.37 -6.67
N LYS A 21 12.20 23.98 -6.14
CA LYS A 21 12.19 24.51 -4.77
C LYS A 21 12.29 23.42 -3.71
N HIS A 22 11.76 22.23 -4.00
CA HIS A 22 11.72 21.10 -3.08
C HIS A 22 12.72 20.00 -3.43
N TRP A 23 13.28 20.02 -4.65
CA TRP A 23 14.14 18.99 -5.18
C TRP A 23 15.34 19.60 -5.91
N HIS A 24 16.50 19.61 -5.25
CA HIS A 24 17.67 20.38 -5.70
C HIS A 24 18.58 19.64 -6.71
N GLY A 25 18.12 18.54 -7.32
CA GLY A 25 18.83 17.83 -8.38
C GLY A 25 18.62 16.30 -8.38
N GLY A 26 19.19 15.63 -9.38
CA GLY A 26 19.13 14.18 -9.53
C GLY A 26 17.87 13.67 -10.23
N TYR A 27 17.52 12.40 -10.00
CA TYR A 27 16.42 11.73 -10.68
C TYR A 27 15.16 11.74 -9.81
N LEU A 28 14.06 12.28 -10.37
CA LEU A 28 12.73 12.21 -9.77
C LEU A 28 11.92 11.11 -10.46
N TRP A 29 11.48 10.11 -9.69
CA TRP A 29 10.60 9.06 -10.20
C TRP A 29 9.14 9.40 -9.94
N VAL A 30 8.37 9.59 -11.01
CA VAL A 30 6.92 9.83 -10.95
C VAL A 30 6.17 8.52 -11.21
N PRO A 31 5.48 7.93 -10.23
CA PRO A 31 4.71 6.72 -10.43
C PRO A 31 3.50 6.94 -11.35
N GLN A 32 3.16 5.93 -12.15
CA GLN A 32 1.90 5.91 -12.90
C GLN A 32 0.69 5.97 -11.96
N ARG A 33 -0.32 6.76 -12.34
CA ARG A 33 -1.52 7.02 -11.53
C ARG A 33 -2.28 5.74 -11.16
N ASP A 34 -2.38 4.78 -12.09
CA ASP A 34 -3.06 3.50 -11.86
C ASP A 34 -2.37 2.66 -10.80
N ARG A 35 -1.03 2.75 -10.71
CA ARG A 35 -0.24 2.07 -9.69
C ARG A 35 -0.55 2.61 -8.29
N ILE A 36 -0.76 3.92 -8.17
CA ILE A 36 -1.13 4.57 -6.90
C ILE A 36 -2.55 4.13 -6.48
N ARG A 37 -3.54 4.26 -7.38
CA ARG A 37 -4.93 3.86 -7.11
C ARG A 37 -5.05 2.39 -6.70
N ARG A 38 -4.36 1.50 -7.41
CA ARG A 38 -4.35 0.07 -7.09
C ARG A 38 -3.76 -0.18 -5.70
N ARG A 39 -2.70 0.54 -5.34
CA ARG A 39 -2.06 0.41 -4.02
C ARG A 39 -2.97 0.91 -2.89
N GLU A 40 -3.64 2.05 -3.08
CA GLU A 40 -4.62 2.57 -2.12
C GLU A 40 -5.81 1.62 -1.93
N PHE A 41 -6.35 1.09 -3.04
CA PHE A 41 -7.41 0.07 -3.00
C PHE A 41 -6.98 -1.15 -2.18
N LEU A 42 -5.79 -1.68 -2.45
CA LEU A 42 -5.23 -2.82 -1.73
C LEU A 42 -5.08 -2.55 -0.24
N PHE A 43 -4.59 -1.37 0.15
CA PHE A 43 -4.48 -1.03 1.57
C PHE A 43 -5.83 -0.92 2.27
N LYS A 44 -6.83 -0.31 1.62
CA LYS A 44 -8.20 -0.25 2.14
C LYS A 44 -8.79 -1.66 2.29
N ALA A 45 -8.60 -2.52 1.29
CA ALA A 45 -9.07 -3.90 1.34
C ALA A 45 -8.41 -4.69 2.48
N ILE A 46 -7.09 -4.54 2.67
CA ILE A 46 -6.37 -5.16 3.81
C ILE A 46 -6.94 -4.65 5.13
N GLN A 47 -7.04 -3.33 5.30
CA GLN A 47 -7.51 -2.72 6.55
C GLN A 47 -8.98 -3.02 6.88
N SER A 48 -9.81 -3.35 5.89
CA SER A 48 -11.20 -3.76 6.10
C SER A 48 -11.36 -5.09 6.85
N GLY A 49 -10.26 -5.85 7.03
CA GLY A 49 -10.25 -7.10 7.80
C GLY A 49 -10.59 -8.35 6.99
N LEU A 50 -10.71 -8.23 5.66
CA LEU A 50 -10.84 -9.36 4.74
C LEU A 50 -9.64 -10.32 4.86
N SER A 51 -9.86 -11.61 4.55
CA SER A 51 -8.78 -12.59 4.51
C SER A 51 -7.76 -12.25 3.41
N ALA A 52 -6.52 -12.74 3.56
CA ALA A 52 -5.50 -12.48 2.55
C ALA A 52 -5.85 -13.14 1.21
N GLU A 53 -6.62 -14.24 1.24
CA GLU A 53 -7.17 -14.95 0.11
C GLU A 53 -8.22 -14.11 -0.64
N ASP A 54 -9.16 -13.50 0.07
CA ASP A 54 -10.19 -12.66 -0.54
C ASP A 54 -9.60 -11.40 -1.16
N VAL A 55 -8.65 -10.76 -0.47
CA VAL A 55 -7.92 -9.58 -0.99
C VAL A 55 -7.13 -9.96 -2.25
N ALA A 56 -6.51 -11.14 -2.27
CA ALA A 56 -5.79 -11.64 -3.44
C ALA A 56 -6.72 -11.84 -4.65
N ALA A 57 -7.89 -12.44 -4.43
CA ALA A 57 -8.90 -12.64 -5.46
C ALA A 57 -9.46 -11.30 -5.99
N LEU A 58 -9.83 -10.38 -5.10
CA LEU A 58 -10.38 -9.07 -5.48
C LEU A 58 -9.40 -8.20 -6.28
N ALA A 59 -8.12 -8.27 -5.95
CA ALA A 59 -7.10 -7.46 -6.60
C ALA A 59 -6.38 -8.17 -7.76
N GLY A 60 -6.67 -9.46 -7.99
CA GLY A 60 -6.00 -10.26 -9.02
C GLY A 60 -4.49 -10.41 -8.79
N ILE A 61 -4.06 -10.52 -7.53
CA ILE A 61 -2.64 -10.65 -7.15
C ILE A 61 -2.40 -11.92 -6.34
N SER A 62 -1.13 -12.30 -6.15
CA SER A 62 -0.81 -13.44 -5.30
C SER A 62 -0.98 -13.13 -3.82
N ARG A 63 -1.34 -14.15 -3.04
CA ARG A 63 -1.41 -14.06 -1.57
C ARG A 63 -0.09 -13.58 -0.95
N SER A 64 1.05 -14.00 -1.50
CA SER A 64 2.37 -13.54 -1.05
C SER A 64 2.58 -12.03 -1.25
N GLN A 65 2.04 -11.45 -2.32
CA GLN A 65 2.06 -10.01 -2.53
C GLN A 65 1.18 -9.28 -1.51
N VAL A 66 0.01 -9.83 -1.16
CA VAL A 66 -0.84 -9.27 -0.10
C VAL A 66 -0.08 -9.19 1.23
N TYR A 67 0.57 -10.27 1.66
CA TYR A 67 1.36 -10.25 2.90
C TYR A 67 2.51 -9.25 2.86
N ARG A 68 3.23 -9.18 1.73
CA ARG A 68 4.32 -8.21 1.55
C ARG A 68 3.81 -6.77 1.70
N MET A 69 2.65 -6.46 1.14
CA MET A 69 2.02 -5.15 1.27
C MET A 69 1.54 -4.90 2.70
N ALA A 70 0.91 -5.89 3.34
CA ALA A 70 0.46 -5.77 4.72
C ALA A 70 1.61 -5.52 5.70
N HIS A 71 2.80 -6.10 5.46
CA HIS A 71 3.99 -5.80 6.25
C HIS A 71 4.38 -4.32 6.23
N THR A 72 4.10 -3.59 5.15
CA THR A 72 4.39 -2.14 5.07
C THR A 72 3.49 -1.29 5.96
N LEU A 73 2.38 -1.85 6.47
CA LEU A 73 1.46 -1.17 7.39
C LEU A 73 1.93 -1.20 8.86
N GLY A 74 2.99 -1.95 9.19
CA GLY A 74 3.52 -2.02 10.54
C GLY A 74 2.49 -2.50 11.57
N SER A 75 2.14 -1.64 12.53
CA SER A 75 1.14 -1.91 13.58
C SER A 75 -0.29 -2.05 13.04
N GLY A 76 -0.59 -1.51 11.86
CA GLY A 76 -1.89 -1.64 11.19
C GLY A 76 -2.04 -2.90 10.34
N ASN A 77 -1.17 -3.90 10.53
CA ASN A 77 -1.19 -5.15 9.77
C ASN A 77 -2.16 -6.18 10.40
N PRO A 78 -3.36 -6.40 9.82
CA PRO A 78 -4.37 -7.31 10.37
C PRO A 78 -3.98 -8.79 10.29
N TYR A 79 -2.92 -9.10 9.54
CA TYR A 79 -2.46 -10.47 9.32
C TYR A 79 -1.31 -10.88 10.24
N SER A 80 -0.88 -9.98 11.14
CA SER A 80 0.11 -10.29 12.16
C SER A 80 -0.43 -11.36 13.13
N TRP A 81 0.38 -12.37 13.41
CA TRP A 81 0.05 -13.44 14.36
C TRP A 81 -0.28 -12.92 15.77
N LYS A 82 0.26 -11.75 16.14
CA LYS A 82 0.02 -11.11 17.44
C LYS A 82 -1.44 -10.62 17.60
N GLU A 83 -2.07 -10.14 16.53
CA GLU A 83 -3.47 -9.67 16.57
C GLU A 83 -4.48 -10.81 16.52
N LYS A 84 -4.16 -11.92 15.83
CA LYS A 84 -5.00 -13.12 15.87
C LYS A 84 -5.16 -13.66 17.29
N LYS A 85 -4.09 -13.62 18.10
CA LYS A 85 -4.13 -14.08 19.50
C LYS A 85 -5.04 -13.22 20.38
N SER A 86 -5.07 -11.90 20.20
CA SER A 86 -5.94 -11.02 20.99
C SER A 86 -7.42 -11.15 20.62
N ARG A 87 -7.74 -11.29 19.33
CA ARG A 87 -9.12 -11.50 18.85
C ARG A 87 -9.66 -12.88 19.25
N VAL A 88 -8.84 -13.93 19.15
CA VAL A 88 -9.22 -15.29 19.57
C VAL A 88 -9.42 -15.34 21.08
N CYS A 89 -8.51 -14.79 21.89
CA CYS A 89 -8.69 -14.74 23.34
C CYS A 89 -9.99 -14.01 23.74
N LYS A 90 -10.28 -12.86 23.14
CA LYS A 90 -11.54 -12.11 23.38
C LYS A 90 -12.78 -12.90 22.97
N ALA A 91 -12.77 -13.56 21.81
CA ALA A 91 -13.90 -14.36 21.36
C ALA A 91 -14.18 -15.56 22.29
N THR A 92 -13.13 -16.24 22.77
CA THR A 92 -13.28 -17.33 23.75
C THR A 92 -13.71 -16.84 25.14
N GLU A 93 -13.37 -15.62 25.52
CA GLU A 93 -13.79 -15.04 26.81
C GLU A 93 -15.28 -14.66 26.81
N VAL A 94 -15.80 -14.14 25.68
CA VAL A 94 -17.24 -13.90 25.49
C VAL A 94 -18.03 -15.20 25.53
N LEU A 95 -17.55 -16.26 24.85
CA LEU A 95 -18.21 -17.57 24.84
C LEU A 95 -18.20 -18.31 26.19
N ARG A 96 -17.29 -17.96 27.12
CA ARG A 96 -17.25 -18.53 28.47
C ARG A 96 -18.11 -17.78 29.49
N ARG A 97 -18.65 -16.62 29.13
CA ARG A 97 -19.52 -15.79 29.98
C ARG A 97 -21.02 -15.91 29.63
N CYS A 98 -21.35 -16.65 28.56
CA CYS A 98 -22.71 -17.08 28.22
C CYS A 98 -22.93 -18.52 28.72
#